data_AF-E9JA91-F1
#
_entry.id   AF-E9JA91-F1
#
_cell.length_a   1.000
_cell.length_b   1.000
_cell.length_c   1.000
_cell.angle_alpha   90.00
_cell.angle_beta   90.00
_cell.angle_gamma   90.00
#
_symmetry.space_group_name_H-M   'P 1'
#
loop_
_entity.id
_entity.type
_entity.pdbx_description
1 polymer ?
#
loop_
_entity_poly.entity_id
_entity_poly.type
_entity_poly.pdbx_seq_one_letter_code
_entity_poly.pdbx_strand_id
1 'polypeptide(L)'
;MISAINKCKSLSTLHYQVLTKCTALWKLAGRPKSAEIMQDILGCILNRPGQTRWNSLYDSLQQIYNVRDKLSTLCTNMNIKNGFKENDFLYLKEYISCVSPLAEALDILCIDKLYIHIMHNN
;
A
#
# COMPACT_ATOMS: atom_id res chain seq x y z
N MET A 1 -4.04 16.13 4.00
CA MET A 1 -4.65 14.95 3.37
C MET A 1 -5.58 14.18 4.32
N ILE A 2 -5.11 13.66 5.45
CA ILE A 2 -5.98 13.04 6.47
C ILE A 2 -7.08 14.01 6.95
N SER A 3 -6.73 15.29 7.10
CA SER A 3 -7.70 16.36 7.39
C SER A 3 -8.78 16.51 6.31
N ALA A 4 -8.48 16.27 5.03
CA ALA A 4 -9.46 16.34 3.94
C ALA A 4 -10.33 15.08 3.91
N ILE A 5 -9.75 13.91 4.14
CA ILE A 5 -10.46 12.64 4.29
C ILE A 5 -11.49 12.74 5.42
N ASN A 6 -11.12 13.32 6.56
CA ASN A 6 -12.00 13.45 7.72
C ASN A 6 -13.11 14.50 7.57
N LYS A 7 -13.01 15.42 6.59
CA LYS A 7 -14.07 16.40 6.32
C LYS A 7 -15.29 15.77 5.63
N CYS A 8 -15.10 14.68 4.91
CA CYS A 8 -16.17 13.98 4.21
C CYS A 8 -16.39 12.59 4.81
N LYS A 9 -17.51 12.39 5.51
CA LYS A 9 -17.80 11.15 6.26
C LYS A 9 -17.78 9.90 5.37
N SER A 10 -18.29 9.99 4.14
CA SER A 10 -18.29 8.88 3.19
C SER A 10 -16.87 8.53 2.72
N LEU A 11 -16.05 9.54 2.40
CA LEU A 11 -14.65 9.35 2.04
C LEU A 11 -13.82 8.79 3.19
N SER A 12 -14.03 9.29 4.41
CA SER A 12 -13.41 8.77 5.63
C SER A 12 -13.76 7.29 5.85
N THR A 13 -15.04 6.94 5.72
CA THR A 13 -15.51 5.56 5.86
C THR A 13 -14.86 4.66 4.80
N LEU A 14 -14.84 5.08 3.54
CA LEU A 14 -14.21 4.33 2.45
C LEU A 14 -12.70 4.15 2.67
N HIS A 15 -12.00 5.21 3.08
CA HIS A 15 -10.57 5.16 3.41
C HIS A 15 -10.27 4.08 4.46
N TYR A 16 -10.98 4.08 5.58
CA TYR A 16 -10.75 3.10 6.63
C TYR A 16 -11.14 1.68 6.21
N GLN A 17 -12.20 1.52 5.41
CA GLN A 17 -12.58 0.22 4.86
C GLN A 17 -11.50 -0.35 3.96
N VAL A 18 -10.98 0.44 3.02
CA VAL A 18 -9.92 0.02 2.10
C VAL A 18 -8.63 -0.29 2.87
N LEU A 19 -8.19 0.59 3.78
CA LEU A 19 -6.98 0.34 4.57
C LEU A 19 -7.13 -0.89 5.48
N THR A 20 -8.32 -1.19 5.97
CA THR A 20 -8.58 -2.42 6.74
C THR A 20 -8.35 -3.65 5.86
N LYS A 21 -8.81 -3.64 4.61
CA LYS A 21 -8.57 -4.73 3.64
C LYS A 21 -7.09 -4.88 3.31
N CYS A 22 -6.40 -3.78 2.99
CA CYS A 22 -4.96 -3.78 2.74
C CYS A 22 -4.18 -4.31 3.95
N THR A 23 -4.55 -3.88 5.16
CA THR A 23 -3.92 -4.35 6.41
C THR A 23 -4.15 -5.85 6.64
N ALA A 24 -5.35 -6.35 6.37
CA ALA A 24 -5.62 -7.79 6.45
C ALA A 24 -4.77 -8.57 5.44
N LEU A 25 -4.61 -8.05 4.22
CA LEU A 25 -3.78 -8.65 3.18
C LEU A 25 -2.30 -8.69 3.59
N TRP A 26 -1.73 -7.58 4.08
CA TRP A 26 -0.35 -7.55 4.57
C TRP A 26 -0.14 -8.45 5.78
N LYS A 27 -1.13 -8.59 6.66
CA LYS A 27 -1.07 -9.54 7.79
C LYS A 27 -1.01 -10.99 7.32
N LEU A 28 -1.72 -11.33 6.24
CA LEU A 28 -1.63 -12.65 5.62
C LEU A 28 -0.27 -12.85 4.95
N ALA A 29 0.21 -11.86 4.20
CA ALA A 29 1.54 -11.90 3.57
C ALA A 29 2.68 -12.04 4.58
N GLY A 30 2.49 -11.66 5.84
CA GLY A 30 3.46 -11.87 6.91
C GLY A 30 3.54 -13.31 7.45
N ARG A 31 2.66 -14.22 7.02
CA ARG A 31 2.65 -15.63 7.46
C ARG A 31 3.32 -16.50 6.39
N PRO A 32 4.33 -17.33 6.70
CA PRO A 32 5.13 -18.04 5.69
C PRO A 32 4.31 -18.81 4.65
N LYS A 33 3.40 -19.68 5.09
CA LYS A 33 2.53 -20.47 4.19
C LYS A 33 1.63 -19.61 3.30
N SER A 34 1.09 -18.52 3.85
CA SER A 34 0.25 -17.61 3.08
C SER A 34 1.09 -16.78 2.11
N ALA A 35 2.30 -16.38 2.50
CA ALA A 35 3.23 -15.64 1.66
C ALA A 35 3.62 -16.40 0.41
N GLU A 36 3.91 -17.70 0.53
CA GLU A 36 4.20 -18.60 -0.60
C GLU A 36 3.03 -18.64 -1.59
N ILE A 37 1.81 -18.94 -1.12
CA ILE A 37 0.60 -18.97 -1.94
C ILE A 37 0.34 -17.61 -2.61
N MET A 38 0.55 -16.52 -1.88
CA MET A 38 0.39 -15.16 -2.40
C MET A 38 1.44 -14.84 -3.46
N GLN A 39 2.69 -15.25 -3.27
CA GLN A 39 3.76 -15.05 -4.23
C GLN A 39 3.50 -15.83 -5.53
N ASP A 40 3.03 -17.08 -5.43
CA ASP A 40 2.68 -17.91 -6.59
C ASP A 40 1.55 -17.28 -7.42
N ILE A 41 0.52 -16.75 -6.76
CA ILE A 41 -0.64 -16.14 -7.44
C ILE A 41 -0.29 -14.75 -7.98
N LEU A 42 0.32 -13.89 -7.15
CA LEU A 42 0.58 -12.48 -7.50
C LEU A 42 1.82 -12.31 -8.38
N GLY A 43 2.78 -13.23 -8.31
CA GLY A 43 4.09 -13.13 -8.93
C GLY A 43 5.04 -12.17 -8.22
N CYS A 44 4.68 -11.70 -7.01
CA CYS A 44 5.51 -10.81 -6.20
C CYS A 44 5.20 -10.96 -4.71
N ILE A 45 6.17 -10.59 -3.86
CA ILE A 45 5.97 -10.50 -2.41
C ILE A 45 5.33 -9.14 -2.08
N LEU A 46 4.23 -9.15 -1.33
CA LEU A 46 3.61 -7.92 -0.87
C LEU A 46 4.42 -7.30 0.28
N ASN A 47 4.90 -6.09 0.06
CA ASN A 47 5.61 -5.32 1.06
C ASN A 47 4.62 -4.69 2.03
N ARG A 48 4.80 -4.93 3.32
CA ARG A 48 4.05 -4.26 4.37
C ARG A 48 4.66 -2.88 4.61
N PRO A 49 3.85 -1.82 4.75
CA PRO A 49 4.39 -0.49 5.05
C PRO A 49 5.14 -0.49 6.38
N GLY A 50 6.40 -0.06 6.34
CA GLY A 50 7.26 0.12 7.50
C GLY A 50 7.13 1.52 8.11
N GLN A 51 7.28 1.66 9.43
CA GLN A 51 7.15 2.96 10.11
C GLN A 51 8.33 3.91 9.82
N THR A 52 9.48 3.38 9.41
CA THR A 52 10.74 4.13 9.31
C THR A 52 10.92 4.89 7.99
N ARG A 53 10.18 4.53 6.93
CA ARG A 53 10.26 5.20 5.62
C ARG A 53 8.91 5.84 5.30
N TRP A 54 8.88 7.16 5.17
CA TRP A 54 7.65 7.95 5.14
C TRP A 54 6.74 7.66 3.93
N ASN A 55 7.30 7.25 2.80
CA ASN A 55 6.57 6.82 1.60
C ASN A 55 6.32 5.29 1.53
N SER A 56 6.57 4.53 2.60
CA SER A 56 6.35 3.08 2.60
C SER A 56 4.88 2.70 2.36
N LEU A 57 3.94 3.50 2.90
CA LEU A 57 2.51 3.31 2.69
C LEU A 57 2.11 3.52 1.23
N TYR A 58 2.65 4.56 0.60
CA TYR A 58 2.43 4.84 -0.82
C TYR A 58 2.87 3.65 -1.68
N ASP A 59 4.12 3.20 -1.51
CA ASP A 59 4.65 2.07 -2.29
C ASP A 59 3.85 0.79 -2.09
N SER A 60 3.47 0.49 -0.84
CA SER A 60 2.71 -0.72 -0.52
C SER A 60 1.29 -0.68 -1.11
N LEU A 61 0.64 0.49 -1.11
CA LEU A 61 -0.68 0.67 -1.74
C LEU A 61 -0.58 0.62 -3.26
N GLN A 62 0.45 1.24 -3.84
CA GLN A 62 0.73 1.18 -5.28
C GLN A 62 0.96 -0.26 -5.73
N GLN A 63 1.69 -1.06 -4.95
CA GLN A 63 1.88 -2.47 -5.24
C GLN A 63 0.55 -3.25 -5.27
N ILE A 64 -0.32 -3.05 -4.27
CA ILE A 64 -1.66 -3.66 -4.24
C ILE A 64 -2.47 -3.26 -5.46
N TYR A 65 -2.44 -1.99 -5.85
CA TYR A 65 -3.15 -1.49 -7.03
C TYR A 65 -2.62 -2.10 -8.34
N ASN A 66 -1.31 -2.31 -8.44
CA ASN A 66 -0.68 -2.92 -9.62
C ASN A 66 -1.05 -4.40 -9.78
N VAL A 67 -1.32 -5.11 -8.70
CA VAL A 67 -1.73 -6.53 -8.74
C VAL A 67 -3.25 -6.73 -8.65
N ARG A 68 -4.06 -5.67 -8.77
CA ARG A 68 -5.52 -5.69 -8.58
C ARG A 68 -6.23 -6.78 -9.37
N ASP A 69 -5.79 -7.02 -10.61
CA ASP A 69 -6.40 -8.00 -11.52
C ASP A 69 -6.26 -9.45 -10.99
N LYS A 70 -5.25 -9.71 -10.15
CA LYS A 70 -4.97 -11.01 -9.54
C LYS A 70 -5.59 -11.16 -8.14
N LEU A 71 -6.02 -10.06 -7.52
CA LEU A 71 -6.55 -10.09 -6.14
C LEU A 71 -7.88 -10.83 -6.05
N SER A 72 -8.70 -10.83 -7.10
CA SER A 72 -9.94 -11.62 -7.13
C SER A 72 -9.64 -13.11 -7.02
N THR A 73 -8.72 -13.62 -7.84
CA THR A 73 -8.25 -15.01 -7.81
C THR A 73 -7.63 -15.35 -6.45
N LEU A 74 -6.82 -14.44 -5.90
CA LEU A 74 -6.21 -14.63 -4.59
C LEU A 74 -7.27 -14.74 -3.47
N CYS A 75 -8.26 -13.86 -3.46
CA CYS A 75 -9.31 -13.88 -2.45
C CYS A 75 -10.10 -15.20 -2.48
N THR A 76 -10.40 -15.73 -3.66
CA THR A 76 -11.05 -17.03 -3.81
C THR A 76 -10.18 -18.18 -3.28
N ASN A 77 -8.90 -18.23 -3.66
CA ASN A 77 -7.98 -19.29 -3.24
C ASN A 77 -7.73 -19.30 -1.72
N MET A 78 -7.65 -18.12 -1.11
CA MET A 78 -7.39 -17.98 0.33
C MET A 78 -8.68 -17.85 1.17
N ASN A 79 -9.85 -18.06 0.58
CA ASN A 79 -11.17 -17.97 1.23
C ASN A 79 -11.39 -16.62 1.97
N ILE A 80 -10.92 -15.52 1.38
CA ILE A 80 -11.11 -14.16 1.91
C ILE A 80 -12.54 -13.70 1.58
N LYS A 81 -13.42 -13.71 2.57
CA LYS A 81 -14.85 -13.37 2.42
C LYS A 81 -15.10 -11.90 2.00
N ASN A 82 -14.26 -10.97 2.44
CA ASN A 82 -14.41 -9.53 2.18
C ASN A 82 -13.31 -9.02 1.24
N GLY A 83 -13.34 -9.50 -0.01
CA GLY A 83 -12.41 -9.08 -1.06
C GLY A 83 -12.53 -7.59 -1.45
N PHE A 84 -11.63 -7.19 -2.34
CA PHE A 84 -11.64 -5.85 -2.94
C PHE A 84 -12.77 -5.74 -3.97
N LYS A 85 -13.40 -4.57 -4.03
CA LYS A 85 -14.44 -4.19 -4.99
C LYS A 85 -13.88 -3.10 -5.92
N GLU A 86 -14.54 -2.87 -7.06
CA GLU A 86 -14.18 -1.80 -7.99
C GLU A 86 -14.05 -0.42 -7.33
N ASN A 87 -14.96 -0.08 -6.41
CA ASN A 87 -14.88 1.18 -5.66
C ASN A 87 -13.63 1.29 -4.78
N ASP A 88 -13.09 0.17 -4.28
CA ASP A 88 -11.85 0.17 -3.51
C ASP A 88 -10.67 0.50 -4.42
N PHE A 89 -10.66 -0.04 -5.65
CA PHE A 89 -9.61 0.23 -6.63
C PHE A 89 -9.68 1.65 -7.19
N LEU A 90 -10.89 2.18 -7.42
CA LEU A 90 -11.09 3.58 -7.79
C LEU A 90 -10.55 4.50 -6.68
N TYR A 91 -10.88 4.20 -5.42
CA TYR A 91 -10.35 4.93 -4.28
C TYR A 91 -8.81 4.87 -4.21
N LEU A 92 -8.22 3.68 -4.36
CA LEU A 92 -6.76 3.50 -4.33
C LEU A 92 -6.09 4.33 -5.42
N LYS A 93 -6.61 4.30 -6.65
CA LYS A 93 -6.10 5.08 -7.77
C LYS A 93 -6.06 6.58 -7.44
N GLU A 94 -7.18 7.13 -6.99
CA GLU A 94 -7.30 8.55 -6.63
C GLU A 94 -6.38 8.92 -5.46
N TYR A 95 -6.34 8.08 -4.43
CA TYR A 95 -5.48 8.30 -3.27
C TYR A 95 -4.00 8.30 -3.66
N ILE A 96 -3.55 7.30 -4.42
CA ILE A 96 -2.17 7.19 -4.92
C ILE A 96 -1.83 8.43 -5.76
N SER A 97 -2.72 8.84 -6.68
CA SER A 97 -2.51 10.04 -7.51
C SER A 97 -2.36 11.31 -6.67
N CYS A 98 -3.11 11.44 -5.57
CA CYS A 98 -3.01 12.59 -4.67
C CYS A 98 -1.73 12.57 -3.81
N VAL A 99 -1.17 11.40 -3.53
CA VAL A 99 0.00 11.21 -2.67
C VAL A 99 1.31 11.19 -3.46
N SER A 100 1.29 10.80 -4.74
CA SER A 100 2.48 10.70 -5.61
C SER A 100 3.42 11.91 -5.53
N PRO A 101 2.97 13.17 -5.70
CA PRO A 101 3.91 14.31 -5.65
C PRO A 101 4.55 14.49 -4.27
N LEU A 102 3.85 14.09 -3.19
CA LEU A 102 4.42 14.11 -1.84
C LEU A 102 5.43 12.97 -1.65
N ALA A 103 5.15 11.78 -2.18
CA ALA A 103 6.07 10.65 -2.12
C ALA A 103 7.37 10.95 -2.88
N GLU A 104 7.27 11.54 -4.07
CA GLU A 104 8.40 11.96 -4.90
C GLU A 104 9.24 13.05 -4.21
N ALA A 105 8.59 14.08 -3.64
CA ALA A 105 9.28 15.12 -2.88
C ALA A 105 10.00 14.54 -1.64
N LEU A 106 9.37 13.60 -0.94
CA LEU A 106 9.99 12.92 0.20
C LEU A 106 11.19 12.07 -0.22
N ASP A 107 11.13 11.36 -1.35
CA ASP A 107 12.27 10.61 -1.86
C ASP A 107 13.45 11.54 -2.15
N ILE A 108 13.22 12.66 -2.85
CA ILE A 108 14.27 13.66 -3.12
C ILE A 108 14.90 14.17 -1.80
N LEU A 109 14.06 14.61 -0.86
CA LEU A 109 14.53 15.16 0.42
C LEU A 109 15.22 14.14 1.33
N CYS A 110 14.79 12.87 1.28
CA CYS A 110 15.41 11.80 2.06
C CYS A 110 16.71 11.30 1.43
N ILE A 111 16.84 11.36 0.10
CA ILE A 111 18.08 11.05 -0.63
C ILE A 111 19.20 12.04 -0.23
N ASP A 112 18.90 13.34 -0.10
CA ASP A 112 19.89 14.37 0.26
C ASP A 112 20.55 14.13 1.63
N LYS A 113 19.81 13.58 2.61
CA LYS A 113 20.38 13.25 3.93
C LYS A 113 21.39 12.11 3.89
N LEU A 114 21.24 11.17 2.95
CA LEU A 114 22.17 10.05 2.79
C LEU A 114 23.48 10.52 2.12
N TYR A 115 23.40 11.42 1.14
CA TYR A 115 24.59 11.98 0.49
C TYR A 115 25.46 12.80 1.45
N ILE A 116 24.88 13.63 2.30
CA ILE A 116 25.65 14.43 3.28
C ILE A 116 26.35 13.51 4.29
N HIS A 117 25.71 12.42 4.73
CA HIS A 117 26.32 11.48 5.66
C HIS A 117 27.48 10.68 5.04
N ILE A 118 27.39 10.33 3.75
CA ILE A 118 28.47 9.64 3.02
C ILE A 118 29.65 10.59 2.76
N MET A 119 29.38 11.86 2.45
CA MET A 119 30.42 12.86 2.13
C MET A 119 31.14 13.42 3.36
N HIS A 120 30.55 13.36 4.55
CA HIS A 120 31.17 13.84 5.80
C HIS A 120 31.84 12.72 6.64
N ASN A 121 31.79 11.45 6.21
CA ASN A 121 32.46 10.31 6.85
C ASN A 121 33.59 9.71 5.98
N ASN A 122 34.11 10.46 5.00
CA ASN A 122 35.30 10.13 4.23
C ASN A 122 36.38 11.20 4.42
#